data_AF-F2U683-F1
#
_entry.id   AF-F2U683-F1
#
_cell.length_a   1.000
_cell.length_b   1.000
_cell.length_c   1.000
_cell.angle_alpha   90.00
_cell.angle_beta   90.00
_cell.angle_gamma   90.00
#
_symmetry.space_group_name_H-M   'P 1'
#
loop_
_entity.id
_entity.type
_entity.pdbx_description
1 polymer ?
#
loop_
_entity_poly.entity_id
_entity_poly.type
_entity_poly.pdbx_seq_one_letter_code
_entity_poly.pdbx_strand_id
1 'polypeptide(L)'
;MLRLFRKSTRRRSTMHIKCRNNTYLGGPARFTVPNDKVSWETSWSEYNPVEYTAGVVKANPVWADDPDKLEDIKFNREDDAHMSRKSFIGKYAIDKKTHMPL
;
A
#
# COMPACT_ATOMS: atom_id res chain seq x y z
N MET A 1 32.92 21.00 -28.39
CA MET A 1 31.62 20.88 -27.69
C MET A 1 31.50 19.45 -27.14
N LEU A 2 31.95 19.20 -25.90
CA LEU A 2 31.85 17.86 -25.28
C LEU A 2 30.51 17.73 -24.54
N ARG A 3 29.65 16.80 -24.96
CA ARG A 3 28.45 16.41 -24.18
C ARG A 3 28.87 15.41 -23.10
N LEU A 4 28.76 15.81 -21.83
CA LEU A 4 28.77 14.86 -20.72
C LEU A 4 27.51 14.00 -20.78
N PHE A 5 27.67 12.71 -21.08
CA PHE A 5 26.65 11.72 -20.79
C PHE A 5 26.59 11.51 -19.27
N ARG A 6 25.62 12.15 -18.61
CA ARG A 6 25.22 11.76 -17.25
C ARG A 6 24.69 10.33 -17.32
N LYS A 7 25.48 9.36 -16.84
CA LYS A 7 24.95 8.03 -16.52
C LYS A 7 23.87 8.22 -15.47
N SER A 8 22.61 8.05 -15.87
CA SER A 8 21.51 7.93 -14.93
C SER A 8 21.75 6.67 -14.11
N THR A 9 22.20 6.83 -12.88
CA THR A 9 22.14 5.77 -11.87
C THR A 9 20.67 5.41 -11.69
N ARG A 10 20.22 4.31 -12.30
CA ARG A 10 18.96 3.65 -11.92
C ARG A 10 19.03 3.42 -10.42
N ARG A 11 18.29 4.20 -9.63
CA ARG A 11 17.92 3.77 -8.28
C ARG A 11 17.23 2.43 -8.48
N ARG A 12 17.85 1.32 -8.08
CA ARG A 12 17.10 0.10 -7.83
C ARG A 12 16.17 0.48 -6.68
N SER A 13 14.91 0.78 -6.97
CA SER A 13 13.91 0.62 -5.93
C SER A 13 14.03 -0.83 -5.52
N THR A 14 14.41 -1.07 -4.28
CA THR A 14 14.34 -2.42 -3.72
C THR A 14 12.85 -2.77 -3.74
N MET A 15 12.43 -3.49 -4.77
CA MET A 15 11.04 -3.95 -4.89
C MET A 15 10.69 -4.69 -3.61
N HIS A 16 9.49 -4.47 -3.07
CA HIS A 16 9.01 -5.06 -1.83
C HIS A 16 8.68 -6.56 -1.98
N ILE A 17 9.70 -7.39 -2.26
CA ILE A 17 9.57 -8.81 -2.60
C ILE A 17 8.85 -9.59 -1.49
N LYS A 18 9.21 -9.35 -0.21
CA LYS A 18 8.56 -10.02 0.93
C LYS A 18 7.05 -9.77 0.98
N CYS A 19 6.61 -8.56 0.63
CA CYS A 19 5.18 -8.19 0.63
C CYS A 19 4.40 -8.83 -0.53
N ARG A 20 5.09 -9.32 -1.56
CA ARG A 20 4.51 -10.02 -2.72
C ARG A 20 4.76 -11.52 -2.70
N ASN A 21 5.25 -12.08 -1.59
CA ASN A 21 5.34 -13.52 -1.43
C ASN A 21 3.96 -14.16 -1.54
N ASN A 22 3.91 -15.38 -2.06
CA ASN A 22 2.65 -16.03 -2.46
C ASN A 22 1.64 -16.22 -1.32
N THR A 23 2.07 -16.36 -0.06
CA THR A 23 1.17 -16.68 1.05
C THR A 23 1.19 -15.60 2.11
N TYR A 24 0.01 -15.10 2.49
CA TYR A 24 -0.14 -14.26 3.69
C TYR A 24 0.02 -15.13 4.94
N LEU A 25 0.73 -14.64 5.96
CA LEU A 25 0.94 -15.40 7.18
C LEU A 25 -0.41 -15.62 7.90
N GLY A 26 -0.86 -16.87 7.98
CA GLY A 26 -2.18 -17.20 8.55
C GLY A 26 -3.37 -16.72 7.70
N GLY A 27 -3.18 -16.57 6.39
CA GLY A 27 -4.22 -16.12 5.46
C GLY A 27 -4.13 -16.82 4.09
N PRO A 28 -4.90 -16.34 3.10
CA PRO A 28 -4.96 -16.94 1.78
C PRO A 28 -3.68 -16.69 0.96
N ALA A 29 -3.59 -17.37 -0.18
CA ALA A 29 -2.62 -17.02 -1.21
C ALA A 29 -2.95 -15.63 -1.80
N ARG A 30 -1.91 -14.83 -2.05
CA ARG A 30 -2.01 -13.51 -2.66
C ARG A 30 -2.17 -13.63 -4.16
N PHE A 31 -2.79 -12.62 -4.77
CA PHE A 31 -2.73 -12.45 -6.22
C PHE A 31 -1.28 -12.19 -6.65
N THR A 32 -0.81 -12.90 -7.67
CA THR A 32 0.58 -12.78 -8.13
C THR A 32 0.77 -11.46 -8.87
N VAL A 33 1.71 -10.64 -8.42
CA VAL A 33 2.02 -9.34 -9.03
C VAL A 33 3.40 -9.37 -9.70
N PRO A 34 3.47 -9.41 -11.05
CA PRO A 34 4.71 -9.32 -11.81
C PRO A 34 5.51 -8.05 -11.48
N ASN A 35 6.83 -8.10 -11.67
CA ASN A 35 7.73 -6.98 -11.30
C ASN A 35 7.43 -5.68 -12.05
N ASP A 36 6.97 -5.76 -13.31
CA ASP A 36 6.58 -4.63 -14.15
C ASP A 36 5.20 -4.06 -13.79
N LYS A 37 4.43 -4.75 -12.94
CA LYS A 37 3.09 -4.34 -12.49
C LYS A 37 3.03 -3.91 -11.03
N VAL A 38 4.19 -3.67 -10.41
CA VAL A 38 4.30 -3.27 -9.00
C VAL A 38 3.88 -1.81 -8.77
N SER A 39 4.14 -0.93 -9.72
CA SER A 39 3.82 0.49 -9.57
C SER A 39 2.32 0.72 -9.74
N TRP A 40 1.70 1.43 -8.81
CA TRP A 40 0.31 1.89 -8.93
C TRP A 40 0.06 2.80 -10.14
N GLU A 41 1.10 3.46 -10.68
CA GLU A 41 1.01 4.26 -11.91
C GLU A 41 0.88 3.41 -13.17
N THR A 42 1.11 2.09 -13.07
CA THR A 42 0.98 1.16 -14.19
C THR A 42 -0.46 0.69 -14.31
N SER A 43 -1.15 1.09 -15.37
CA SER A 43 -2.49 0.58 -15.67
C SER A 43 -2.49 -0.94 -15.77
N TRP A 44 -3.40 -1.57 -15.01
CA TRP A 44 -3.56 -3.01 -14.98
C TRP A 44 -5.02 -3.39 -14.70
N SER A 45 -5.81 -3.59 -15.76
CA SER A 45 -7.22 -3.95 -15.69
C SER A 45 -7.47 -5.34 -15.09
N GLU A 46 -6.52 -6.25 -15.27
CA GLU A 46 -6.63 -7.62 -14.78
C GLU A 46 -6.23 -7.76 -13.31
N TYR A 47 -5.85 -6.66 -12.64
CA TYR A 47 -5.52 -6.69 -11.22
C TYR A 47 -6.77 -7.03 -10.39
N ASN A 48 -6.75 -8.22 -9.79
CA ASN A 48 -7.87 -8.74 -9.00
C ASN A 48 -7.34 -9.37 -7.71
N PRO A 49 -6.92 -8.55 -6.72
CA PRO A 49 -6.38 -9.05 -5.47
C PRO A 49 -7.43 -9.82 -4.66
N VAL A 50 -6.98 -10.83 -3.92
CA VAL A 50 -7.84 -11.51 -2.95
C VAL A 50 -8.11 -10.57 -1.78
N GLU A 51 -9.37 -10.24 -1.55
CA GLU A 51 -9.80 -9.47 -0.38
C GLU A 51 -9.69 -10.33 0.88
N TYR A 52 -8.92 -9.85 1.87
CA TYR A 52 -8.71 -10.58 3.11
C TYR A 52 -8.40 -9.64 4.28
N THR A 53 -9.13 -9.85 5.37
CA THR A 53 -8.87 -9.26 6.69
C THR A 53 -9.01 -10.37 7.72
N ALA A 54 -8.03 -10.50 8.63
CA ALA A 54 -8.04 -11.54 9.66
C ALA A 54 -9.26 -11.39 10.59
N GLY A 55 -9.80 -12.52 11.08
CA GLY A 55 -10.98 -12.52 11.95
C GLY A 55 -10.82 -11.66 13.22
N VAL A 56 -9.62 -11.67 13.81
CA VAL A 56 -9.30 -10.85 15.00
C VAL A 56 -9.37 -9.35 14.72
N VAL A 57 -9.09 -8.91 13.50
CA VAL A 57 -9.24 -7.52 13.07
C VAL A 57 -10.71 -7.22 12.76
N LYS A 58 -11.41 -8.15 12.08
CA LYS A 58 -12.85 -8.03 11.78
C LYS A 58 -13.73 -7.96 13.03
N ALA A 59 -13.26 -8.47 14.16
CA ALA A 59 -13.92 -8.31 15.46
C ALA A 59 -13.89 -6.87 16.00
N ASN A 60 -13.28 -5.92 15.27
CA ASN A 60 -13.18 -4.49 15.57
C ASN A 60 -12.64 -4.21 16.99
N PRO A 61 -11.47 -4.76 17.37
CA PRO A 61 -10.85 -4.44 18.65
C PRO A 61 -10.37 -2.98 18.67
N VAL A 62 -10.16 -2.43 19.87
CA VAL A 62 -9.80 -1.01 20.09
C VAL A 62 -8.53 -0.53 19.37
N TRP A 63 -7.67 -1.44 18.93
CA TRP A 63 -6.43 -1.12 18.20
C TRP A 63 -6.60 -1.17 16.67
N ALA A 64 -7.73 -1.66 16.17
CA ALA A 64 -8.02 -1.77 14.75
C ALA A 64 -8.84 -0.58 14.26
N ASP A 65 -8.68 -0.27 12.97
CA ASP A 65 -9.54 0.70 12.30
C ASP A 65 -10.93 0.12 12.10
N ASP A 66 -11.93 0.95 12.35
CA ASP A 66 -13.34 0.62 12.14
C ASP A 66 -13.70 0.77 10.65
N PRO A 67 -14.06 -0.31 9.94
CA PRO A 67 -14.35 -0.25 8.52
C PRO A 67 -15.59 0.60 8.20
N ASP A 68 -16.50 0.81 9.15
CA ASP A 68 -17.71 1.62 8.95
C ASP A 68 -17.43 3.13 9.12
N LYS A 69 -16.23 3.51 9.60
CA LYS A 69 -15.82 4.89 9.84
C LYS A 69 -14.63 5.34 8.98
N LEU A 70 -14.39 4.67 7.86
CA LEU A 70 -13.28 4.99 6.96
C LEU A 70 -13.27 6.46 6.51
N GLU A 71 -14.44 7.06 6.26
CA GLU A 71 -14.57 8.47 5.84
C GLU A 71 -14.17 9.46 6.94
N ASP A 72 -14.23 9.05 8.21
CA ASP A 72 -13.80 9.86 9.35
C ASP A 72 -12.28 9.81 9.55
N ILE A 73 -11.62 8.81 8.94
CA ILE A 73 -10.18 8.61 9.10
C ILE A 73 -9.40 9.64 8.29
N LYS A 74 -8.70 10.50 9.02
CA LYS A 74 -7.83 11.51 8.43
C LYS A 74 -6.45 10.91 8.10
N PHE A 75 -6.27 10.43 6.88
CA PHE A 75 -4.96 9.93 6.42
C PHE A 75 -3.90 11.03 6.22
N ASN A 76 -2.63 10.61 6.15
CA ASN A 76 -1.45 11.46 5.91
C ASN A 76 -1.23 12.58 6.95
N ARG A 77 -1.75 12.41 8.17
CA ARG A 77 -1.59 13.33 9.30
C ARG A 77 -1.63 12.58 10.62
N GLU A 78 -1.31 13.29 11.69
CA GLU A 78 -1.50 12.82 13.06
C GLU A 78 -2.94 13.10 13.46
N ASP A 79 -3.59 12.13 14.10
CA ASP A 79 -4.95 12.31 14.60
C ASP A 79 -4.96 12.79 16.06
N ASP A 80 -6.14 13.23 16.48
CA ASP A 80 -6.38 13.78 17.82
C ASP A 80 -6.39 12.67 18.90
N ALA A 81 -6.35 11.39 18.48
CA ALA A 81 -6.45 10.20 19.34
C ALA A 81 -5.10 9.51 19.56
N HIS A 82 -3.98 10.23 19.38
CA HIS A 82 -2.61 9.73 19.51
C HIS A 82 -2.23 8.63 18.50
N MET A 83 -2.93 8.52 17.38
CA MET A 83 -2.57 7.65 16.28
C MET A 83 -1.92 8.47 15.15
N SER A 84 -0.67 8.16 14.85
CA SER A 84 0.01 8.77 13.72
C SER A 84 -0.22 7.99 12.44
N ARG A 85 -0.92 8.60 11.47
CA ARG A 85 -1.09 8.07 10.10
C ARG A 85 -0.16 8.75 9.11
N LYS A 86 0.89 9.43 9.60
CA LYS A 86 1.87 10.11 8.77
C LYS A 86 2.99 9.14 8.40
N SER A 87 3.20 8.97 7.10
CA SER A 87 4.35 8.21 6.59
C SER A 87 5.64 9.04 6.68
N PHE A 88 6.75 8.36 6.99
CA PHE A 88 8.09 8.95 7.04
C PHE A 88 8.72 9.14 5.64
N ILE A 89 8.17 8.51 4.61
CA ILE A 89 8.69 8.58 3.23
C ILE A 89 7.91 9.56 2.34
N GLY A 90 6.99 10.32 2.92
CA GLY A 90 6.10 11.25 2.22
C GLY A 90 4.65 10.79 2.23
N LYS A 91 3.77 11.60 1.60
CA LYS A 91 2.34 11.30 1.55
C LYS A 91 2.06 10.12 0.63
N TYR A 92 1.27 9.16 1.09
CA TYR A 92 0.75 8.07 0.27
C TYR A 92 -0.55 8.49 -0.42
N ALA A 93 -0.85 7.85 -1.55
CA ALA A 93 -2.08 8.11 -2.28
C ALA A 93 -3.28 7.49 -1.56
N ILE A 94 -4.46 8.10 -1.72
CA ILE A 94 -5.72 7.54 -1.26
C ILE A 94 -6.51 7.15 -2.50
N ASP A 95 -6.98 5.90 -2.55
CA ASP A 95 -7.87 5.45 -3.59
C ASP A 95 -9.20 6.21 -3.49
N LYS A 96 -9.58 6.86 -4.58
CA LYS A 96 -10.80 7.66 -4.67
C LYS A 96 -12.06 6.81 -4.59
N LYS A 97 -11.99 5.53 -4.97
CA LYS A 97 -13.15 4.65 -4.97
C LYS A 97 -13.44 4.08 -3.59
N THR A 98 -12.40 3.64 -2.90
CA THR A 98 -12.52 2.91 -1.63
C THR A 98 -12.20 3.74 -0.39
N HIS A 99 -11.70 4.97 -0.57
CA HIS A 99 -11.16 5.81 0.51
C HIS A 99 -9.97 5.18 1.25
N MET A 100 -9.36 4.10 0.72
CA MET A 100 -8.26 3.39 1.37
C MET A 100 -6.87 3.89 0.91
N PRO A 101 -5.83 3.76 1.75
CA PRO A 101 -4.46 4.08 1.36
C PRO A 101 -3.90 3.10 0.30
N LEU A 102 -3.07 3.62 -0.61
CA LEU A 102 -2.32 2.89 -1.65
C LEU A 102 -0.82 2.87 -1.38
#